data_AF-A0A842RCK0-F1
#
_entry.id   AF-A0A842RCK0-F1
#
_cell.length_a   1.000
_cell.length_b   1.000
_cell.length_c   1.000
_cell.angle_alpha   90.00
_cell.angle_beta   90.00
_cell.angle_gamma   90.00
#
_symmetry.space_group_name_H-M   'P 1'
#
loop_
_entity.id
_entity.type
_entity.pdbx_description
1 polymer ?
#
loop_
_entity_poly.entity_id
_entity_poly.type
_entity_poly.pdbx_seq_one_letter_code
_entity_poly.pdbx_strand_id
1 'polypeptide(L)'
;MTKQFIRAFIETYEKVSSLITKSQGKLTEDIRTKIYDKVIEAKIFVNKLLLNEEITVEQKIELVEQSLQIINNILVNKPEAIQNLFWYELETIRRGNISLLMGFWGEAGILRVTGTANALANILMGIEPIDINDIYVEYGHPEYLKRYSLTYNILNQSSTLYYNASTALYNISEEKFKEWTTLAIKSQAELLQFHRKTWIIPRLYEIAKERPPESISNGFAVMIQSISQILNCLVTLHARCGGQWPEEIRTNPLLDSTNTKTVIDSLAKLSKEVEGYIQDLERHQKQGTFKHHKNILAYPVMEYTYSISEQHQYVIEGLKAIYELVIKGEKDTIGNLQKCNNSILAYLQKNKEKLNDKDFMVSTLGDESVNQFEFFLFFAAIESISTKNRRPLQEMKEALGIYLQEEGRKRFPQIYAIYLVGQLTFTSNEKDHEQMEKLAEELICLAPLLVFQPRDSFTFLLMGHLTKMVRGKETPEQFNLIMHNELEKRREFLYPEIIDDVENYLRTVRNAINGKKPNYAFERAEKNPFDPYSILIPNYTKITKNQGFINCIKSLVNKIRNRVANKESVPEWENIRYIPFNLSTDFIFSK
;
A
#
# COMPACT_ATOMS: atom_id res chain seq x y z
N MET A 1 -22.53 7.14 -24.63
CA MET A 1 -21.81 8.13 -23.80
C MET A 1 -20.29 7.91 -23.88
N THR A 2 -19.84 6.67 -23.75
CA THR A 2 -18.43 6.21 -23.78
C THR A 2 -17.62 6.67 -25.00
N LYS A 3 -18.12 6.49 -26.23
CA LYS A 3 -17.42 6.91 -27.47
C LYS A 3 -17.21 8.43 -27.57
N GLN A 4 -18.16 9.22 -27.06
CA GLN A 4 -18.07 10.68 -27.06
C GLN A 4 -17.09 11.18 -26.00
N PHE A 5 -17.04 10.51 -24.85
CA PHE A 5 -16.05 10.76 -23.80
C PHE A 5 -14.63 10.47 -24.25
N ILE A 6 -14.40 9.28 -24.84
CA ILE A 6 -13.10 8.86 -25.40
C ILE A 6 -12.56 9.88 -26.41
N ARG A 7 -13.43 10.30 -27.34
CA ARG A 7 -13.06 11.30 -28.35
C ARG A 7 -12.71 12.65 -27.72
N ALA A 8 -13.51 13.12 -26.75
CA ALA A 8 -13.25 14.39 -26.08
C ALA A 8 -11.95 14.37 -25.24
N PHE A 9 -11.61 13.22 -24.66
CA PHE A 9 -10.37 13.00 -23.90
C PHE A 9 -9.13 13.23 -24.78
N ILE A 10 -9.03 12.52 -25.91
CA ILE A 10 -7.88 12.63 -26.83
C ILE A 10 -7.81 14.00 -27.50
N GLU A 11 -8.96 14.53 -27.97
CA GLU A 11 -9.02 15.85 -28.59
C GLU A 11 -8.51 16.97 -27.67
N THR A 12 -8.63 16.81 -26.34
CA THR A 12 -8.13 17.79 -25.37
C THR A 12 -6.59 17.84 -25.39
N TYR A 13 -5.92 16.69 -25.38
CA TYR A 13 -4.47 16.60 -25.46
C TYR A 13 -3.93 17.03 -26.83
N GLU A 14 -4.61 16.68 -27.92
CA GLU A 14 -4.26 17.14 -29.27
C GLU A 14 -4.40 18.66 -29.41
N LYS A 15 -5.41 19.27 -28.79
CA LYS A 15 -5.57 20.74 -28.76
C LYS A 15 -4.44 21.41 -27.99
N VAL A 16 -3.97 20.84 -26.88
CA VAL A 16 -2.77 21.31 -26.16
C VAL A 16 -1.55 21.29 -27.10
N SER A 17 -1.30 20.15 -27.75
CA SER A 17 -0.19 20.00 -28.71
C SER A 17 -0.27 20.99 -29.88
N SER A 18 -1.48 21.17 -30.45
CA SER A 18 -1.72 22.10 -31.55
C SER A 18 -1.45 23.55 -31.16
N LEU A 19 -1.89 23.97 -29.99
CA LEU A 19 -1.67 25.34 -29.48
C LEU A 19 -0.18 25.62 -29.28
N ILE A 20 0.57 24.66 -28.74
CA ILE A 20 2.01 24.78 -28.56
C ILE A 20 2.73 24.84 -29.91
N THR A 21 2.41 23.93 -30.83
CA THR A 21 3.03 23.87 -32.15
C THR A 21 2.76 25.15 -32.96
N LYS A 22 1.53 25.67 -32.94
CA LYS A 22 1.15 26.91 -33.63
C LYS A 22 1.81 28.16 -33.06
N SER A 23 2.23 28.12 -31.78
CA SER A 23 2.86 29.27 -31.13
C SER A 23 4.32 29.50 -31.53
N GLN A 24 4.96 28.56 -32.26
CA GLN A 24 6.36 28.63 -32.69
C GLN A 24 7.32 29.04 -31.54
N GLY A 25 7.05 28.60 -30.31
CA GLY A 25 7.85 28.92 -29.13
C GLY A 25 7.54 30.27 -28.46
N LYS A 26 6.72 31.14 -29.06
CA LYS A 26 6.26 32.40 -28.44
C LYS A 26 4.89 32.22 -27.80
N LEU A 27 4.89 31.75 -26.56
CA LEU A 27 3.68 31.65 -25.74
C LEU A 27 3.28 33.03 -25.20
N THR A 28 2.35 33.70 -25.88
CA THR A 28 1.64 34.88 -25.35
C THR A 28 0.77 34.47 -24.16
N GLU A 29 0.41 35.42 -23.29
CA GLU A 29 -0.41 35.14 -22.10
C GLU A 29 -1.79 34.53 -22.46
N ASP A 30 -2.38 34.96 -23.58
CA ASP A 30 -3.63 34.39 -24.12
C ASP A 30 -3.46 32.92 -24.54
N ILE A 31 -2.37 32.58 -25.23
CA ILE A 31 -2.09 31.19 -25.61
C ILE A 31 -1.80 30.34 -24.36
N ARG A 32 -1.06 30.87 -23.38
CA ARG A 32 -0.82 30.17 -22.10
C ARG A 32 -2.11 29.86 -21.37
N THR A 33 -3.02 30.85 -21.29
CA THR A 33 -4.33 30.68 -20.64
C THR A 33 -5.14 29.59 -21.33
N LYS A 34 -5.20 29.60 -22.67
CA LYS A 34 -5.91 28.57 -23.45
C LYS A 34 -5.31 27.18 -23.26
N ILE A 35 -3.99 27.07 -23.16
CA ILE A 35 -3.36 25.78 -22.89
C ILE A 35 -3.65 25.34 -21.44
N TYR A 36 -3.57 26.26 -20.49
CA TYR A 36 -3.86 26.01 -19.08
C TYR A 36 -5.31 25.50 -18.88
N ASP A 37 -6.28 26.11 -19.54
CA ASP A 37 -7.68 25.67 -19.52
C ASP A 37 -7.82 24.24 -20.06
N LYS A 38 -7.11 23.92 -21.15
CA LYS A 38 -7.11 22.57 -21.72
C LYS A 38 -6.38 21.56 -20.84
N VAL A 39 -5.34 21.98 -20.12
CA VAL A 39 -4.67 21.17 -19.10
C VAL A 39 -5.60 20.87 -17.93
N ILE A 40 -6.38 21.84 -17.46
CA ILE A 40 -7.40 21.62 -16.42
C ILE A 40 -8.46 20.65 -16.93
N GLU A 41 -8.95 20.85 -18.15
CA GLU A 41 -9.93 19.96 -18.78
C GLU A 41 -9.40 18.52 -18.88
N ALA A 42 -8.14 18.34 -19.27
CA ALA A 42 -7.47 17.05 -19.30
C ALA A 42 -7.43 16.39 -17.91
N LYS A 43 -7.11 17.14 -16.85
CA LYS A 43 -7.14 16.64 -15.45
C LYS A 43 -8.54 16.21 -15.01
N ILE A 44 -9.58 16.97 -15.37
CA ILE A 44 -10.97 16.60 -15.09
C ILE A 44 -11.34 15.30 -15.81
N PHE A 45 -10.93 15.18 -17.08
CA PHE A 45 -11.18 14.00 -17.89
C PHE A 45 -10.50 12.75 -17.32
N VAL A 46 -9.28 12.88 -16.82
CA VAL A 46 -8.56 11.82 -16.12
C VAL A 46 -9.33 11.34 -14.87
N ASN A 47 -9.79 12.26 -14.03
CA ASN A 47 -10.60 11.90 -12.86
C ASN A 47 -11.91 11.19 -13.23
N LYS A 48 -12.56 11.63 -14.32
CA LYS A 48 -13.76 10.97 -14.84
C LYS A 48 -13.45 9.58 -15.41
N LEU A 49 -12.29 9.38 -16.01
CA LEU A 49 -11.86 8.08 -16.56
C LEU A 49 -11.70 7.04 -15.44
N LEU A 50 -11.12 7.45 -14.31
CA LEU A 50 -10.96 6.60 -13.13
C LEU A 50 -12.30 6.04 -12.65
N LEU A 51 -13.27 6.93 -12.44
CA LEU A 51 -14.58 6.63 -11.87
C LEU A 51 -15.56 6.01 -12.87
N ASN A 52 -15.19 5.84 -14.14
CA ASN A 52 -16.08 5.30 -15.16
C ASN A 52 -16.01 3.77 -15.19
N GLU A 53 -17.08 3.13 -14.73
CA GLU A 53 -17.23 1.67 -14.71
C GLU A 53 -17.61 1.08 -16.08
N GLU A 54 -18.10 1.89 -17.02
CA GLU A 54 -18.48 1.44 -18.37
C GLU A 54 -17.26 1.25 -19.30
N ILE A 55 -16.08 1.73 -18.89
CA ILE A 55 -14.82 1.63 -19.65
C ILE A 55 -13.99 0.50 -19.05
N THR A 56 -13.61 -0.49 -19.86
CA THR A 56 -12.79 -1.61 -19.38
C THR A 56 -11.38 -1.14 -19.03
N VAL A 57 -10.66 -1.91 -18.21
CA VAL A 57 -9.27 -1.55 -17.83
C VAL A 57 -8.37 -1.45 -19.06
N GLU A 58 -8.52 -2.33 -20.05
CA GLU A 58 -7.78 -2.30 -21.32
C GLU A 58 -8.04 -1.01 -22.11
N GLN A 59 -9.29 -0.53 -22.13
CA GLN A 59 -9.63 0.73 -22.77
C GLN A 59 -9.06 1.92 -22.00
N LYS A 60 -9.07 1.89 -20.66
CA LYS A 60 -8.43 2.93 -19.83
C LYS A 60 -6.93 3.00 -20.11
N ILE A 61 -6.27 1.85 -20.22
CA ILE A 61 -4.85 1.72 -20.59
C ILE A 61 -4.56 2.41 -21.94
N GLU A 62 -5.29 2.03 -22.99
CA GLU A 62 -5.07 2.55 -24.35
C GLU A 62 -5.18 4.08 -24.41
N LEU A 63 -6.18 4.64 -23.72
CA LEU A 63 -6.40 6.10 -23.65
C LEU A 63 -5.24 6.82 -22.95
N VAL A 64 -4.77 6.25 -21.84
CA VAL A 64 -3.65 6.83 -21.08
C VAL A 64 -2.36 6.75 -21.90
N GLU A 65 -2.08 5.64 -22.58
CA GLU A 65 -0.92 5.50 -23.48
C GLU A 65 -0.93 6.53 -24.62
N GLN A 66 -2.08 6.70 -25.29
CA GLN A 66 -2.22 7.72 -26.35
C GLN A 66 -1.97 9.13 -25.80
N SER A 67 -2.50 9.45 -24.61
CA SER A 67 -2.24 10.75 -23.98
C SER A 67 -0.76 10.95 -23.63
N LEU A 68 -0.08 9.91 -23.16
CA LEU A 68 1.34 9.96 -22.84
C LEU A 68 2.19 10.15 -24.09
N GLN A 69 1.84 9.52 -25.21
CA GLN A 69 2.52 9.74 -26.48
C GLN A 69 2.43 11.21 -26.92
N ILE A 70 1.24 11.81 -26.81
CA ILE A 70 1.04 13.23 -27.13
C ILE A 70 1.89 14.13 -26.21
N ILE A 71 1.84 13.90 -24.90
CA ILE A 71 2.60 14.69 -23.93
C ILE A 71 4.10 14.53 -24.16
N ASN A 72 4.60 13.31 -24.33
CA ASN A 72 6.03 13.05 -24.58
C ASN A 72 6.52 13.74 -25.86
N ASN A 73 5.71 13.77 -26.93
CA ASN A 73 6.05 14.49 -28.15
C ASN A 73 6.18 16.01 -27.91
N ILE A 74 5.33 16.59 -27.06
CA ILE A 74 5.44 18.00 -26.67
C ILE A 74 6.73 18.22 -25.87
N LEU A 75 7.03 17.31 -24.95
CA LEU A 75 8.17 17.44 -24.05
C LEU A 75 9.51 17.30 -24.81
N VAL A 76 9.64 16.31 -25.69
CA VAL A 76 10.87 16.09 -26.49
C VAL A 76 11.18 17.28 -27.41
N ASN A 77 10.15 17.95 -27.94
CA ASN A 77 10.30 19.08 -28.86
C ASN A 77 10.24 20.45 -28.17
N LYS A 78 10.64 20.53 -26.90
CA LYS A 78 10.60 21.76 -26.08
C LYS A 78 11.28 22.93 -26.80
N PRO A 79 10.55 23.99 -27.19
CA PRO A 79 11.16 25.22 -27.68
C PRO A 79 11.91 25.93 -26.55
N GLU A 80 13.13 26.40 -26.81
CA GLU A 80 13.97 27.14 -25.84
C GLU A 80 13.28 28.37 -25.23
N ALA A 81 12.30 28.95 -25.93
CA ALA A 81 11.60 30.18 -25.56
C ALA A 81 10.44 30.00 -24.55
N ILE A 82 10.10 28.77 -24.15
CA ILE A 82 9.01 28.50 -23.21
C ILE A 82 9.50 28.61 -21.75
N GLN A 83 8.91 29.54 -20.99
CA GLN A 83 9.19 29.77 -19.56
C GLN A 83 9.03 28.49 -18.71
N ASN A 84 9.96 28.29 -17.76
CA ASN A 84 10.07 27.10 -16.89
C ASN A 84 8.76 26.65 -16.22
N LEU A 85 7.83 27.56 -15.87
CA LEU A 85 6.60 27.21 -15.14
C LEU A 85 5.59 26.38 -15.95
N PHE A 86 5.45 26.65 -17.25
CA PHE A 86 4.52 25.90 -18.10
C PHE A 86 4.99 24.45 -18.30
N TRP A 87 6.31 24.27 -18.39
CA TRP A 87 6.94 22.95 -18.48
C TRP A 87 6.61 22.06 -17.28
N TYR A 88 6.72 22.62 -16.07
CA TYR A 88 6.41 21.95 -14.83
C TYR A 88 4.94 21.50 -14.73
N GLU A 89 4.00 22.24 -15.34
CA GLU A 89 2.58 21.84 -15.40
C GLU A 89 2.38 20.62 -16.30
N LEU A 90 3.05 20.56 -17.46
CA LEU A 90 3.01 19.39 -18.34
C LEU A 90 3.68 18.17 -17.70
N GLU A 91 4.80 18.36 -17.01
CA GLU A 91 5.47 17.30 -16.25
C GLU A 91 4.58 16.73 -15.15
N THR A 92 3.83 17.58 -14.46
CA THR A 92 2.84 17.13 -13.46
C THR A 92 1.80 16.20 -14.07
N ILE A 93 1.28 16.53 -15.26
CA ILE A 93 0.29 15.71 -15.97
C ILE A 93 0.91 14.40 -16.44
N ARG A 94 2.14 14.46 -17.00
CA ARG A 94 2.89 13.26 -17.41
C ARG A 94 3.03 12.30 -16.24
N ARG A 95 3.51 12.77 -15.09
CA ARG A 95 3.67 11.95 -13.87
C ARG A 95 2.34 11.35 -13.41
N GLY A 96 1.27 12.15 -13.41
CA GLY A 96 -0.08 11.68 -13.08
C GLY A 96 -0.57 10.57 -14.02
N ASN A 97 -0.46 10.77 -15.34
CA ASN A 97 -0.86 9.76 -16.32
C ASN A 97 -0.02 8.48 -16.23
N ILE A 98 1.29 8.57 -15.98
CA ILE A 98 2.13 7.38 -15.76
C ILE A 98 1.74 6.67 -14.47
N SER A 99 1.46 7.41 -13.40
CA SER A 99 0.96 6.85 -12.15
C SER A 99 -0.37 6.10 -12.33
N LEU A 100 -1.26 6.63 -13.17
CA LEU A 100 -2.53 5.98 -13.49
C LEU A 100 -2.36 4.76 -14.37
N LEU A 101 -1.47 4.84 -15.37
CA LEU A 101 -1.11 3.68 -16.17
C LEU A 101 -0.56 2.56 -15.27
N MET A 102 0.27 2.91 -14.28
CA MET A 102 0.74 1.95 -13.29
C MET A 102 -0.38 1.40 -12.41
N GLY A 103 -1.33 2.24 -12.00
CA GLY A 103 -2.52 1.82 -11.27
C GLY A 103 -3.32 0.80 -12.07
N PHE A 104 -3.70 1.12 -13.31
CA PHE A 104 -4.49 0.24 -14.18
C PHE A 104 -3.74 -1.03 -14.59
N TRP A 105 -2.46 -0.93 -14.94
CA TRP A 105 -1.63 -2.12 -15.23
C TRP A 105 -1.37 -2.95 -13.98
N GLY A 106 -1.27 -2.32 -12.81
CA GLY A 106 -1.13 -2.98 -11.51
C GLY A 106 -2.40 -3.71 -11.10
N GLU A 107 -3.56 -3.07 -11.24
CA GLU A 107 -4.89 -3.64 -11.02
C GLU A 107 -5.17 -4.82 -11.95
N ALA A 108 -4.73 -4.76 -13.21
CA ALA A 108 -4.81 -5.88 -14.13
C ALA A 108 -3.66 -6.90 -13.97
N GLY A 109 -2.77 -6.72 -12.99
CA GLY A 109 -1.58 -7.55 -12.73
C GLY A 109 -0.57 -7.64 -13.87
N ILE A 110 -0.75 -6.86 -14.94
CA ILE A 110 0.10 -6.83 -16.13
C ILE A 110 1.50 -6.30 -15.77
N LEU A 111 1.60 -5.41 -14.77
CA LEU A 111 2.90 -4.92 -14.26
C LEU A 111 3.78 -5.98 -13.60
N ARG A 112 3.23 -7.15 -13.29
CA ARG A 112 4.00 -8.29 -12.79
C ARG A 112 4.56 -9.14 -13.93
N VAL A 113 4.31 -8.80 -15.20
CA VAL A 113 4.97 -9.39 -16.37
C VAL A 113 6.28 -8.63 -16.64
N THR A 114 7.41 -9.32 -16.62
CA THR A 114 8.76 -8.72 -16.78
C THR A 114 8.89 -7.83 -18.02
N GLY A 115 8.27 -8.21 -19.14
CA GLY A 115 8.26 -7.41 -20.37
C GLY A 115 7.54 -6.06 -20.21
N THR A 116 6.38 -6.06 -19.56
CA THR A 116 5.58 -4.85 -19.30
C THR A 116 6.23 -3.97 -18.22
N ALA A 117 6.78 -4.58 -17.17
CA ALA A 117 7.53 -3.86 -16.14
C ALA A 117 8.74 -3.11 -16.74
N ASN A 118 9.48 -3.76 -17.65
CA ASN A 118 10.59 -3.14 -18.37
C ASN A 118 10.12 -2.07 -19.37
N ALA A 119 9.02 -2.30 -20.09
CA ALA A 119 8.43 -1.29 -20.97
C ALA A 119 8.02 -0.03 -20.18
N LEU A 120 7.45 -0.20 -18.98
CA LEU A 120 7.10 0.92 -18.13
C LEU A 120 8.32 1.57 -17.45
N ALA A 121 9.33 0.79 -17.05
CA ALA A 121 10.62 1.32 -16.61
C ALA A 121 11.25 2.20 -17.71
N ASN A 122 11.09 1.84 -18.99
CA ASN A 122 11.55 2.66 -20.10
C ASN A 122 10.74 3.96 -20.25
N ILE A 123 9.43 3.94 -20.01
CA ILE A 123 8.61 5.16 -19.92
C ILE A 123 9.12 6.08 -18.81
N LEU A 124 9.65 5.51 -17.71
CA LEU A 124 10.20 6.25 -16.57
C LEU A 124 11.61 6.83 -16.82
N MET A 125 12.39 6.30 -17.78
CA MET A 125 13.77 6.76 -18.06
C MET A 125 13.87 8.23 -18.56
N GLY A 126 12.76 8.85 -18.96
CA GLY A 126 12.70 10.24 -19.41
C GLY A 126 12.19 11.25 -18.37
N ILE A 127 12.00 10.83 -17.11
CA ILE A 127 11.48 11.67 -16.03
C ILE A 127 12.63 12.18 -15.17
N GLU A 128 13.04 13.43 -15.40
CA GLU A 128 14.08 14.08 -14.59
C GLU A 128 13.54 14.50 -13.22
N PRO A 129 14.30 14.31 -12.12
CA PRO A 129 13.99 14.93 -10.83
C PRO A 129 13.94 16.45 -10.98
N ILE A 130 12.90 17.08 -10.42
CA ILE A 130 12.72 18.53 -10.46
C ILE A 130 13.19 19.11 -9.13
N ASP A 131 14.12 20.07 -9.16
CA ASP A 131 14.50 20.82 -7.95
C ASP A 131 13.37 21.80 -7.59
N ILE A 132 12.80 21.62 -6.40
CA ILE A 132 11.71 22.46 -5.91
C ILE A 132 12.15 23.90 -5.68
N ASN A 133 13.44 24.15 -5.42
CA ASN A 133 13.97 25.50 -5.25
C ASN A 133 13.87 26.33 -6.54
N ASP A 134 13.79 25.68 -7.72
CA ASP A 134 13.59 26.37 -9.00
C ASP A 134 12.14 26.87 -9.18
N ILE A 135 11.21 26.32 -8.41
CA ILE A 135 9.77 26.57 -8.53
C ILE A 135 9.27 27.44 -7.39
N TYR A 136 9.59 27.06 -6.16
CA TYR A 136 9.02 27.64 -4.96
C TYR A 136 9.44 29.10 -4.77
N VAL A 137 8.50 29.93 -4.34
CA VAL A 137 8.76 31.32 -3.93
C VAL A 137 8.06 31.61 -2.60
N GLU A 138 8.61 32.56 -1.85
CA GLU A 138 8.07 32.99 -0.55
C GLU A 138 6.73 33.72 -0.68
N TYR A 139 5.97 33.72 0.42
CA TYR A 139 4.71 34.46 0.53
C TYR A 139 4.97 35.97 0.34
N GLY A 140 4.20 36.60 -0.55
CA GLY A 140 4.37 38.00 -0.97
C GLY A 140 4.96 38.17 -2.37
N HIS A 141 5.50 37.11 -2.97
CA HIS A 141 5.89 37.12 -4.38
C HIS A 141 4.64 37.18 -5.29
N PRO A 142 4.65 37.95 -6.41
CA PRO A 142 3.49 38.06 -7.30
C PRO A 142 2.99 36.72 -7.86
N GLU A 143 3.90 35.78 -8.11
CA GLU A 143 3.58 34.43 -8.62
C GLU A 143 3.36 33.38 -7.51
N TYR A 144 3.30 33.78 -6.23
CA TYR A 144 3.26 32.85 -5.09
C TYR A 144 2.17 31.79 -5.25
N LEU A 145 0.94 32.18 -5.61
CA LEU A 145 -0.18 31.25 -5.74
C LEU A 145 0.04 30.16 -6.79
N LYS A 146 0.51 30.58 -7.96
CA LYS A 146 0.76 29.69 -9.09
C LYS A 146 1.86 28.69 -8.74
N ARG A 147 2.98 29.20 -8.22
CA ARG A 147 4.14 28.41 -7.83
C ARG A 147 3.87 27.51 -6.63
N TYR A 148 3.08 27.96 -5.66
CA TYR A 148 2.62 27.15 -4.53
C TYR A 148 1.86 25.90 -5.00
N SER A 149 0.84 26.09 -5.85
CA SER A 149 0.06 24.98 -6.41
C SER A 149 0.93 24.04 -7.24
N LEU A 150 1.83 24.60 -8.04
CA LEU A 150 2.75 23.83 -8.89
C LEU A 150 3.74 23.00 -8.06
N THR A 151 4.39 23.60 -7.06
CA THR A 151 5.27 22.91 -6.13
C THR A 151 4.56 21.76 -5.43
N TYR A 152 3.37 22.01 -4.88
CA TYR A 152 2.56 20.97 -4.24
C TYR A 152 2.28 19.81 -5.20
N ASN A 153 1.77 20.11 -6.40
CA ASN A 153 1.40 19.09 -7.37
C ASN A 153 2.61 18.27 -7.84
N ILE A 154 3.77 18.89 -8.07
CA ILE A 154 4.98 18.16 -8.46
C ILE A 154 5.44 17.23 -7.36
N LEU A 155 5.50 17.71 -6.12
CA LEU A 155 5.92 16.90 -4.99
C LEU A 155 4.97 15.73 -4.75
N ASN A 156 3.66 15.99 -4.77
CA ASN A 156 2.64 14.96 -4.60
C ASN A 156 2.69 13.93 -5.72
N GLN A 157 2.73 14.35 -6.98
CA GLN A 157 2.79 13.43 -8.13
C GLN A 157 4.11 12.66 -8.18
N SER A 158 5.24 13.26 -7.77
CA SER A 158 6.52 12.55 -7.70
C SER A 158 6.49 11.49 -6.60
N SER A 159 5.98 11.84 -5.41
CA SER A 159 5.75 10.89 -4.32
C SER A 159 4.90 9.70 -4.77
N THR A 160 3.71 9.97 -5.33
CA THR A 160 2.80 8.92 -5.79
C THR A 160 3.40 8.08 -6.91
N LEU A 161 4.04 8.70 -7.90
CA LEU A 161 4.66 8.01 -9.03
C LEU A 161 5.72 7.02 -8.57
N TYR A 162 6.72 7.49 -7.81
CA TYR A 162 7.83 6.64 -7.40
C TYR A 162 7.40 5.60 -6.37
N TYR A 163 6.41 5.91 -5.52
CA TYR A 163 5.78 4.91 -4.65
C TYR A 163 5.10 3.80 -5.46
N ASN A 164 4.25 4.15 -6.43
CA ASN A 164 3.56 3.18 -7.28
C ASN A 164 4.55 2.37 -8.12
N ALA A 165 5.61 3.00 -8.64
CA ALA A 165 6.68 2.28 -9.33
C ALA A 165 7.36 1.28 -8.39
N SER A 166 7.63 1.69 -7.14
CA SER A 166 8.28 0.84 -6.14
C SER A 166 7.36 -0.28 -5.64
N THR A 167 6.04 -0.13 -5.64
CA THR A 167 5.11 -1.13 -5.07
C THR A 167 4.41 -2.00 -6.11
N ALA A 168 4.15 -1.49 -7.31
CA ALA A 168 3.46 -2.21 -8.37
C ALA A 168 4.41 -3.05 -9.25
N LEU A 169 5.67 -2.65 -9.37
CA LEU A 169 6.65 -3.34 -10.22
C LEU A 169 7.44 -4.35 -9.39
N TYR A 170 6.98 -5.60 -9.43
CA TYR A 170 7.60 -6.74 -8.75
C TYR A 170 8.63 -7.46 -9.62
N ASN A 171 9.05 -6.92 -10.77
CA ASN A 171 10.04 -7.55 -11.65
C ASN A 171 11.00 -6.51 -12.24
N ILE A 172 11.60 -5.68 -11.38
CA ILE A 172 12.57 -4.64 -11.73
C ILE A 172 13.91 -4.94 -11.10
N SER A 173 15.00 -4.43 -11.70
CA SER A 173 16.33 -4.64 -11.14
C SER A 173 16.46 -4.03 -9.75
N GLU A 174 17.39 -4.59 -8.97
CA GLU A 174 17.67 -4.13 -7.62
C GLU A 174 17.98 -2.64 -7.55
N GLU A 175 18.85 -2.21 -8.45
CA GLU A 175 19.26 -0.82 -8.59
C GLU A 175 18.06 0.10 -8.85
N LYS A 176 17.12 -0.29 -9.72
CA LYS A 176 15.95 0.53 -10.05
C LYS A 176 14.97 0.63 -8.89
N PHE A 177 14.78 -0.45 -8.15
CA PHE A 177 13.96 -0.41 -6.93
C PHE A 177 14.59 0.49 -5.85
N LYS A 178 15.92 0.44 -5.64
CA LYS A 178 16.61 1.39 -4.73
C LYS A 178 16.40 2.82 -5.16
N GLU A 179 16.65 3.09 -6.44
CA GLU A 179 16.54 4.43 -7.03
C GLU A 179 15.14 5.01 -6.80
N TRP A 180 14.09 4.27 -7.18
CA TRP A 180 12.71 4.76 -7.06
C TRP A 180 12.24 4.85 -5.62
N THR A 181 12.60 3.89 -4.75
CA THR A 181 12.26 3.99 -3.33
C THR A 181 12.93 5.21 -2.69
N THR A 182 14.18 5.51 -3.07
CA THR A 182 14.90 6.72 -2.61
C THR A 182 14.18 7.98 -3.07
N LEU A 183 13.80 8.06 -4.35
CA LEU A 183 13.09 9.20 -4.91
C LEU A 183 11.69 9.37 -4.29
N ALA A 184 11.00 8.28 -3.97
CA ALA A 184 9.73 8.29 -3.26
C ALA A 184 9.90 8.92 -1.87
N ILE A 185 10.80 8.37 -1.04
CA ILE A 185 11.05 8.87 0.33
C ILE A 185 11.54 10.33 0.32
N LYS A 186 12.40 10.71 -0.64
CA LYS A 186 12.85 12.09 -0.81
C LYS A 186 11.68 13.03 -1.13
N SER A 187 10.86 12.68 -2.13
CA SER A 187 9.69 13.49 -2.53
C SER A 187 8.68 13.65 -1.38
N GLN A 188 8.49 12.59 -0.58
CA GLN A 188 7.62 12.62 0.60
C GLN A 188 8.16 13.53 1.70
N ALA A 189 9.47 13.48 1.98
CA ALA A 189 10.10 14.35 2.94
C ALA A 189 10.03 15.83 2.53
N GLU A 190 10.28 16.12 1.25
CA GLU A 190 10.14 17.48 0.69
C GLU A 190 8.69 17.95 0.74
N LEU A 191 7.71 17.09 0.45
CA LEU A 191 6.28 17.39 0.58
C LEU A 191 5.88 17.72 2.03
N LEU A 192 6.36 16.94 3.01
CA LEU A 192 6.13 17.21 4.44
C LEU A 192 6.73 18.54 4.86
N GLN A 193 7.96 18.82 4.44
CA GLN A 193 8.60 20.11 4.72
C GLN A 193 7.83 21.27 4.10
N PHE A 194 7.35 21.09 2.86
CA PHE A 194 6.52 22.07 2.17
C PHE A 194 5.21 22.32 2.93
N HIS A 195 4.52 21.27 3.38
CA HIS A 195 3.32 21.41 4.21
C HIS A 195 3.61 22.17 5.50
N ARG A 196 4.63 21.80 6.26
CA ARG A 196 5.00 22.48 7.51
C ARG A 196 5.29 23.96 7.32
N LYS A 197 5.96 24.32 6.21
CA LYS A 197 6.28 25.71 5.88
C LYS A 197 5.05 26.52 5.50
N THR A 198 4.06 25.88 4.89
CA THR A 198 2.93 26.56 4.23
C THR A 198 1.60 26.42 4.97
N TRP A 199 1.54 25.59 6.02
CA TRP A 199 0.40 25.41 6.90
C TRP A 199 0.16 26.63 7.78
N ILE A 200 -0.32 27.71 7.15
CA ILE A 200 -0.67 28.97 7.80
C ILE A 200 -2.11 29.26 7.38
N ILE A 201 -3.07 28.75 8.15
CA ILE A 201 -4.51 28.74 7.82
C ILE A 201 -5.03 30.12 7.39
N PRO A 202 -4.73 31.24 8.08
CA PRO A 202 -5.20 32.55 7.64
C PRO A 202 -4.69 32.92 6.23
N ARG A 203 -3.43 32.60 5.92
CA ARG A 203 -2.86 32.85 4.59
C ARG A 203 -3.51 31.95 3.55
N LEU A 204 -3.65 30.67 3.84
CA LEU A 204 -4.30 29.71 2.93
C LEU A 204 -5.77 30.06 2.66
N TYR A 205 -6.48 30.54 3.68
CA TYR A 205 -7.85 31.01 3.53
C TYR A 205 -7.94 32.29 2.70
N GLU A 206 -7.10 33.30 2.96
CA GLU A 206 -7.10 34.55 2.18
C GLU A 206 -6.86 34.31 0.68
N ILE A 207 -6.11 33.26 0.35
CA ILE A 207 -5.84 32.81 -1.02
C ILE A 207 -7.08 32.17 -1.67
N ALA A 208 -7.89 31.47 -0.89
CA ALA A 208 -8.99 30.65 -1.37
C ALA A 208 -10.38 31.27 -1.11
N LYS A 209 -10.47 32.41 -0.42
CA LYS A 209 -11.73 33.00 0.08
C LYS A 209 -12.76 33.35 -1.01
N GLU A 210 -12.31 33.59 -2.24
CA GLU A 210 -13.20 33.87 -3.39
C GLU A 210 -13.73 32.59 -4.04
N ARG A 211 -13.25 31.41 -3.62
CA ARG A 211 -13.68 30.11 -4.14
C ARG A 211 -14.87 29.58 -3.35
N PRO A 212 -15.67 28.66 -3.93
CA PRO A 212 -16.72 27.99 -3.19
C PRO A 212 -16.17 27.33 -1.91
N PRO A 213 -16.92 27.33 -0.79
CA PRO A 213 -16.47 26.74 0.48
C PRO A 213 -16.04 25.27 0.38
N GLU A 214 -16.65 24.50 -0.52
CA GLU A 214 -16.22 23.13 -0.82
C GLU A 214 -14.78 23.08 -1.36
N SER A 215 -14.40 24.00 -2.24
CA SER A 215 -13.03 24.07 -2.79
C SER A 215 -12.00 24.44 -1.72
N ILE A 216 -12.39 25.25 -0.74
CA ILE A 216 -11.55 25.59 0.41
C ILE A 216 -11.34 24.34 1.28
N SER A 217 -12.42 23.63 1.57
CA SER A 217 -12.42 22.37 2.33
C SER A 217 -11.55 21.31 1.65
N ASN A 218 -11.71 21.14 0.34
CA ASN A 218 -10.90 20.25 -0.48
C ASN A 218 -9.40 20.60 -0.40
N GLY A 219 -9.06 21.89 -0.42
CA GLY A 219 -7.67 22.33 -0.29
C GLY A 219 -7.01 21.89 1.02
N PHE A 220 -7.73 21.99 2.14
CA PHE A 220 -7.23 21.52 3.43
C PHE A 220 -7.21 20.00 3.53
N ALA A 221 -8.28 19.33 3.08
CA ALA A 221 -8.37 17.87 3.05
C ALA A 221 -7.21 17.24 2.27
N VAL A 222 -6.92 17.76 1.07
CA VAL A 222 -5.85 17.26 0.20
C VAL A 222 -4.47 17.32 0.86
N MET A 223 -4.17 18.39 1.60
CA MET A 223 -2.90 18.51 2.33
C MET A 223 -2.81 17.59 3.55
N ILE A 224 -3.94 17.25 4.19
CA ILE A 224 -3.96 16.28 5.29
C ILE A 224 -3.82 14.86 4.71
N GLN A 225 -4.58 14.57 3.66
CA GLN A 225 -4.58 13.27 2.99
C GLN A 225 -3.22 12.92 2.38
N SER A 226 -2.44 13.89 1.92
CA SER A 226 -1.08 13.62 1.42
C SER A 226 -0.17 13.03 2.52
N ILE A 227 -0.32 13.47 3.78
CA ILE A 227 0.43 12.90 4.92
C ILE A 227 -0.07 11.48 5.22
N SER A 228 -1.39 11.26 5.18
CA SER A 228 -1.99 9.93 5.28
C SER A 228 -1.50 8.98 4.18
N GLN A 229 -1.29 9.46 2.96
CA GLN A 229 -0.69 8.67 1.87
C GLN A 229 0.77 8.31 2.19
N ILE A 230 1.55 9.23 2.77
CA ILE A 230 2.93 8.94 3.22
C ILE A 230 2.94 7.82 4.28
N LEU A 231 2.00 7.84 5.23
CA LEU A 231 1.86 6.77 6.22
C LEU A 231 1.65 5.40 5.55
N ASN A 232 0.68 5.32 4.63
CA ASN A 232 0.43 4.10 3.85
C ASN A 232 1.66 3.66 3.07
N CYS A 233 2.37 4.61 2.45
CA CYS A 233 3.56 4.31 1.67
C CYS A 233 4.64 3.65 2.53
N LEU A 234 4.91 4.20 3.71
CA LEU A 234 5.93 3.69 4.63
C LEU A 234 5.57 2.30 5.16
N VAL A 235 4.30 2.07 5.50
CA VAL A 235 3.78 0.75 5.90
C VAL A 235 4.01 -0.27 4.79
N THR A 236 3.56 0.02 3.57
CA THR A 236 3.67 -0.89 2.43
C THR A 236 5.13 -1.15 2.03
N LEU A 237 5.95 -0.09 1.97
CA LEU A 237 7.36 -0.22 1.64
C LEU A 237 8.13 -0.97 2.73
N HIS A 238 7.80 -0.80 4.01
CA HIS A 238 8.43 -1.57 5.09
C HIS A 238 8.01 -3.04 5.07
N ALA A 239 6.73 -3.32 4.81
CA ALA A 239 6.23 -4.68 4.60
C ALA A 239 6.99 -5.34 3.44
N ARG A 240 7.13 -4.60 2.34
CA ARG A 240 7.83 -5.05 1.13
C ARG A 240 9.33 -5.25 1.37
N CYS A 241 9.99 -4.29 2.01
CA CYS A 241 11.41 -4.32 2.32
C CYS A 241 11.68 -4.99 3.66
N GLY A 242 10.86 -5.91 4.19
CA GLY A 242 11.16 -6.78 5.35
C GLY A 242 11.98 -6.21 6.54
N GLY A 243 11.96 -4.90 6.78
CA GLY A 243 12.91 -4.21 7.68
C GLY A 243 14.34 -3.94 7.20
N GLN A 244 14.79 -4.38 6.02
CA GLN A 244 16.16 -4.18 5.50
C GLN A 244 16.20 -3.16 4.34
N TRP A 245 16.16 -1.89 4.71
CA TRP A 245 16.21 -0.79 3.76
C TRP A 245 17.62 -0.63 3.16
N PRO A 246 17.76 -0.19 1.89
CA PRO A 246 19.03 0.28 1.33
C PRO A 246 19.68 1.34 2.21
N GLU A 247 21.00 1.30 2.34
CA GLU A 247 21.75 2.22 3.21
C GLU A 247 21.50 3.69 2.84
N GLU A 248 21.35 3.96 1.53
CA GLU A 248 21.05 5.26 0.94
C GLU A 248 19.68 5.82 1.37
N ILE A 249 18.78 4.97 1.86
CA ILE A 249 17.39 5.31 2.23
C ILE A 249 17.21 5.42 3.75
N ARG A 250 18.16 4.88 4.54
CA ARG A 250 18.01 4.72 5.99
C ARG A 250 17.97 6.03 6.77
N THR A 251 18.57 7.11 6.27
CA THR A 251 18.82 8.33 7.06
C THR A 251 18.16 9.57 6.47
N ASN A 252 16.83 9.62 6.47
CA ASN A 252 16.10 10.87 6.27
C ASN A 252 15.66 11.44 7.64
N PRO A 253 16.02 12.68 8.00
CA PRO A 253 15.69 13.25 9.32
C PRO A 253 14.18 13.48 9.52
N LEU A 254 13.39 13.45 8.45
CA LEU A 254 11.94 13.55 8.51
C LEU A 254 11.25 12.17 8.53
N LEU A 255 11.90 11.13 8.00
CA LEU A 255 11.39 9.77 7.84
C LEU A 255 12.52 8.75 8.11
N ASP A 256 12.62 8.26 9.35
CA ASP A 256 13.65 7.29 9.72
C ASP A 256 13.20 5.87 9.35
N SER A 257 13.93 5.24 8.44
CA SER A 257 13.70 3.88 7.97
C SER A 257 14.79 2.89 8.37
N THR A 258 15.67 3.25 9.32
CA THR A 258 16.82 2.42 9.73
C THR A 258 16.41 1.03 10.24
N ASN A 259 15.28 0.92 10.94
CA ASN A 259 14.73 -0.35 11.42
C ASN A 259 13.22 -0.25 11.69
N THR A 260 12.61 -1.39 12.00
CA THR A 260 11.17 -1.50 12.29
C THR A 260 10.68 -0.55 13.39
N LYS A 261 11.45 -0.37 14.47
CA LYS A 261 11.05 0.52 15.56
C LYS A 261 11.03 1.97 15.10
N THR A 262 12.08 2.42 14.39
CA THR A 262 12.15 3.81 13.94
C THR A 262 11.12 4.14 12.86
N VAL A 263 10.72 3.16 12.05
CA VAL A 263 9.57 3.29 11.13
C VAL A 263 8.28 3.47 11.91
N ILE A 264 8.00 2.64 12.92
CA ILE A 264 6.80 2.79 13.77
C ILE A 264 6.81 4.16 14.48
N ASP A 265 7.96 4.60 15.01
CA ASP A 265 8.11 5.91 15.66
C ASP A 265 7.88 7.06 14.66
N SER A 266 8.36 6.93 13.41
CA SER A 266 8.12 7.91 12.34
C SER A 266 6.64 7.97 11.96
N LEU A 267 5.97 6.83 11.82
CA LEU A 267 4.53 6.76 11.56
C LEU A 267 3.74 7.44 12.68
N ALA A 268 4.05 7.15 13.94
CA ALA A 268 3.39 7.76 15.09
C ALA A 268 3.58 9.28 15.14
N LYS A 269 4.79 9.77 14.82
CA LYS A 269 5.07 11.21 14.74
C LYS A 269 4.22 11.90 13.66
N LEU A 270 4.12 11.29 12.48
CA LEU A 270 3.33 11.81 11.37
C LEU A 270 1.82 11.78 11.66
N SER A 271 1.31 10.70 12.26
CA SER A 271 -0.09 10.61 12.68
C SER A 271 -0.45 11.72 13.69
N LYS A 272 0.43 11.99 14.65
CA LYS A 272 0.25 13.12 15.59
C LYS A 272 0.30 14.49 14.89
N GLU A 273 1.08 14.62 13.82
CA GLU A 273 1.12 15.85 13.02
C GLU A 273 -0.20 16.07 12.27
N VAL A 274 -0.79 15.01 11.71
CA VAL A 274 -2.14 15.05 11.11
C VAL A 274 -3.19 15.49 12.13
N GLU A 275 -3.20 14.89 13.32
CA GLU A 275 -4.09 15.31 14.41
C GLU A 275 -3.91 16.79 14.75
N GLY A 276 -2.66 17.27 14.79
CA GLY A 276 -2.34 18.68 15.02
C GLY A 276 -2.92 19.60 13.95
N TYR A 277 -2.85 19.22 12.67
CA TYR A 277 -3.45 19.98 11.57
C TYR A 277 -4.97 20.01 11.64
N ILE A 278 -5.61 18.89 11.98
CA ILE A 278 -7.06 18.81 12.17
C ILE A 278 -7.51 19.72 13.33
N GLN A 279 -6.85 19.62 14.48
CA GLN A 279 -7.13 20.46 15.65
C GLN A 279 -6.92 21.95 15.36
N ASP A 280 -5.88 22.28 14.58
CA ASP A 280 -5.61 23.66 14.18
C ASP A 280 -6.73 24.22 13.28
N LEU A 281 -7.26 23.43 12.35
CA LEU A 281 -8.42 23.80 11.54
C LEU A 281 -9.68 24.02 12.38
N GLU A 282 -9.98 23.09 13.29
CA GLU A 282 -11.10 23.22 14.22
C GLU A 282 -11.01 24.48 15.07
N ARG A 283 -9.81 24.79 15.55
CA ARG A 283 -9.55 26.02 16.31
C ARG A 283 -9.83 27.26 15.48
N HIS A 284 -9.33 27.33 14.24
CA HIS A 284 -9.56 28.48 13.36
C HIS A 284 -11.03 28.61 12.94
N GLN A 285 -11.76 27.50 12.78
CA GLN A 285 -13.20 27.48 12.55
C GLN A 285 -13.95 28.06 13.75
N LYS A 286 -13.62 27.65 14.97
CA LYS A 286 -14.21 28.19 16.21
C LYS A 286 -13.90 29.67 16.43
N GLN A 287 -12.73 30.13 15.99
CA GLN A 287 -12.31 31.54 16.08
C GLN A 287 -12.92 32.43 14.98
N GLY A 288 -13.70 31.89 14.05
CA GLY A 288 -14.32 32.67 12.98
C GLY A 288 -13.33 33.12 11.88
N THR A 289 -12.19 32.45 11.74
CA THR A 289 -11.17 32.76 10.72
C THR A 289 -11.75 32.74 9.31
N PHE A 290 -12.67 31.81 9.06
CA PHE A 290 -13.28 31.60 7.75
C PHE A 290 -14.44 32.56 7.42
N LYS A 291 -14.66 33.61 8.23
CA LYS A 291 -15.60 34.74 8.03
C LYS A 291 -16.87 34.41 7.24
N HIS A 292 -16.78 34.43 5.91
CA HIS A 292 -17.88 34.27 4.95
C HIS A 292 -18.38 32.82 4.79
N HIS A 293 -17.62 31.83 5.26
CA HIS A 293 -17.95 30.42 5.16
C HIS A 293 -18.30 29.87 6.55
N LYS A 294 -19.58 29.55 6.74
CA LYS A 294 -20.13 29.18 8.07
C LYS A 294 -19.49 27.94 8.67
N ASN A 295 -19.18 26.91 7.87
CA ASN A 295 -18.51 25.72 8.35
C ASN A 295 -17.81 24.97 7.21
N ILE A 296 -16.49 25.12 7.07
CA ILE A 296 -15.71 24.38 6.07
C ILE A 296 -15.44 22.92 6.49
N LEU A 297 -15.69 22.57 7.76
CA LEU A 297 -15.44 21.23 8.28
C LEU A 297 -16.63 20.28 8.09
N ALA A 298 -17.79 20.80 7.71
CA ALA A 298 -19.01 20.01 7.47
C ALA A 298 -19.09 19.37 6.09
N TYR A 299 -18.10 19.61 5.21
CA TYR A 299 -18.10 19.05 3.87
C TYR A 299 -17.70 17.56 3.88
N PRO A 300 -18.29 16.72 3.01
CA PRO A 300 -18.01 15.28 2.98
C PRO A 300 -16.52 14.93 2.86
N VAL A 301 -15.74 15.75 2.15
CA VAL A 301 -14.28 15.57 2.01
C VAL A 301 -13.53 15.63 3.36
N MET A 302 -14.04 16.42 4.31
CA MET A 302 -13.43 16.53 5.64
C MET A 302 -13.83 15.35 6.51
N GLU A 303 -15.08 14.90 6.45
CA GLU A 303 -15.51 13.65 7.09
C GLU A 303 -14.66 12.46 6.62
N TYR A 304 -14.43 12.37 5.30
CA TYR A 304 -13.53 11.40 4.70
C TYR A 304 -12.12 11.47 5.30
N THR A 305 -11.56 12.68 5.36
CA THR A 305 -10.20 12.92 5.85
C THR A 305 -10.05 12.51 7.30
N TYR A 306 -11.04 12.80 8.14
CA TYR A 306 -11.05 12.41 9.54
C TYR A 306 -11.18 10.90 9.71
N SER A 307 -12.04 10.26 8.91
CA SER A 307 -12.19 8.81 8.91
C SER A 307 -10.89 8.09 8.57
N ILE A 308 -10.19 8.50 7.50
CA ILE A 308 -8.89 7.92 7.12
C ILE A 308 -7.83 8.17 8.20
N SER A 309 -7.76 9.38 8.75
CA SER A 309 -6.82 9.71 9.84
C SER A 309 -7.03 8.82 11.07
N GLU A 310 -8.29 8.60 11.47
CA GLU A 310 -8.64 7.76 12.61
C GLU A 310 -8.23 6.30 12.36
N GLN A 311 -8.47 5.77 11.14
CA GLN A 311 -8.05 4.42 10.77
C GLN A 311 -6.51 4.27 10.80
N HIS A 312 -5.75 5.27 10.33
CA HIS A 312 -4.29 5.25 10.40
C HIS A 312 -3.76 5.23 11.82
N GLN A 313 -4.37 5.99 12.72
CA GLN A 313 -4.00 5.96 14.13
C GLN A 313 -4.12 4.54 14.70
N TYR A 314 -5.23 3.85 14.43
CA TYR A 314 -5.43 2.47 14.87
C TYR A 314 -4.41 1.50 14.28
N VAL A 315 -4.07 1.63 12.98
CA VAL A 315 -3.02 0.82 12.35
C VAL A 315 -1.68 1.01 13.06
N ILE A 316 -1.29 2.25 13.36
CA ILE A 316 -0.01 2.55 14.01
C ILE A 316 0.04 2.01 15.44
N GLU A 317 -1.03 2.22 16.21
CA GLU A 317 -1.15 1.70 17.58
C GLU A 317 -1.08 0.16 17.61
N GLY A 318 -1.78 -0.50 16.70
CA GLY A 318 -1.77 -1.97 16.60
C GLY A 318 -0.42 -2.52 16.15
N LEU A 319 0.24 -1.88 15.15
CA LEU A 319 1.59 -2.26 14.72
C LEU A 319 2.62 -2.13 15.84
N LYS A 320 2.54 -1.05 16.64
CA LYS A 320 3.38 -0.86 17.83
C LYS A 320 3.15 -1.98 18.84
N ALA A 321 1.89 -2.29 19.16
CA ALA A 321 1.56 -3.36 20.09
C ALA A 321 2.02 -4.74 19.59
N ILE A 322 1.92 -5.01 18.28
CA ILE A 322 2.41 -6.26 17.69
C ILE A 322 3.94 -6.33 17.74
N TYR A 323 4.64 -5.24 17.44
CA TYR A 323 6.09 -5.19 17.56
C TYR A 323 6.54 -5.51 19.00
N GLU A 324 5.93 -4.87 20.00
CA GLU A 324 6.22 -5.12 21.41
C GLU A 324 5.88 -6.58 21.82
N LEU A 325 4.72 -7.10 21.41
CA LEU A 325 4.25 -8.44 21.77
C LEU A 325 4.97 -9.58 21.04
N VAL A 326 5.14 -9.47 19.72
CA VAL A 326 5.55 -10.58 18.84
C VAL A 326 7.04 -10.56 18.54
N ILE A 327 7.64 -9.36 18.45
CA ILE A 327 9.06 -9.18 18.15
C ILE A 327 9.87 -9.10 19.45
N LYS A 328 9.47 -8.23 20.39
CA LYS A 328 10.15 -8.10 21.68
C LYS A 328 9.68 -9.08 22.76
N GLY A 329 8.50 -9.68 22.58
CA GLY A 329 7.93 -10.66 23.51
C GLY A 329 7.53 -10.11 24.88
N GLU A 330 7.20 -8.82 24.92
CA GLU A 330 6.72 -8.13 26.11
C GLU A 330 5.25 -8.52 26.36
N LYS A 331 5.00 -9.59 27.12
CA LYS A 331 3.65 -10.17 27.33
C LYS A 331 2.64 -9.17 27.93
N ASP A 332 3.11 -8.19 28.70
CA ASP A 332 2.26 -7.16 29.33
C ASP A 332 1.61 -6.20 28.32
N THR A 333 2.06 -6.23 27.06
CA THR A 333 1.56 -5.34 26.00
C THR A 333 0.28 -5.88 25.31
N ILE A 334 -0.18 -7.08 25.68
CA ILE A 334 -1.46 -7.61 25.17
C ILE A 334 -2.64 -6.67 25.50
N GLY A 335 -2.59 -6.00 26.66
CA GLY A 335 -3.60 -5.01 27.04
C GLY A 335 -3.64 -3.79 26.11
N ASN A 336 -2.52 -3.41 25.49
CA ASN A 336 -2.49 -2.33 24.50
C ASN A 336 -3.15 -2.76 23.19
N LEU A 337 -2.87 -3.99 22.73
CA LEU A 337 -3.53 -4.55 21.55
C LEU A 337 -5.05 -4.67 21.76
N GLN A 338 -5.49 -5.12 22.94
CA GLN A 338 -6.90 -5.20 23.31
C GLN A 338 -7.59 -3.82 23.28
N LYS A 339 -6.93 -2.79 23.84
CA LYS A 339 -7.45 -1.41 23.78
C LYS A 339 -7.60 -0.95 22.33
N CYS A 340 -6.59 -1.18 21.50
CA CYS A 340 -6.63 -0.84 20.08
C CYS A 340 -7.79 -1.53 19.36
N ASN A 341 -7.94 -2.86 19.52
CA ASN A 341 -9.05 -3.62 18.91
C ASN A 341 -10.42 -3.14 19.39
N ASN A 342 -10.57 -2.78 20.67
CA ASN A 342 -11.81 -2.22 21.18
C ASN A 342 -12.14 -0.85 20.53
N SER A 343 -11.14 0.01 20.34
CA SER A 343 -11.31 1.28 19.64
C SER A 343 -11.70 1.08 18.17
N ILE A 344 -11.03 0.14 17.48
CA ILE A 344 -11.38 -0.26 16.11
C ILE A 344 -12.83 -0.75 16.05
N LEU A 345 -13.24 -1.65 16.95
CA LEU A 345 -14.61 -2.17 16.97
C LEU A 345 -15.63 -1.06 17.21
N ALA A 346 -15.35 -0.12 18.13
CA ALA A 346 -16.21 1.04 18.34
C ALA A 346 -16.33 1.91 17.09
N TYR A 347 -15.22 2.15 16.38
CA TYR A 347 -15.21 2.86 15.10
C TYR A 347 -16.04 2.15 14.04
N LEU A 348 -15.86 0.83 13.85
CA LEU A 348 -16.62 0.06 12.86
C LEU A 348 -18.11 0.01 13.20
N GLN A 349 -18.47 -0.12 14.49
CA GLN A 349 -19.86 -0.10 14.95
C GLN A 349 -20.52 1.26 14.69
N LYS A 350 -19.81 2.37 14.95
CA LYS A 350 -20.27 3.73 14.63
C LYS A 350 -20.55 3.90 13.13
N ASN A 351 -19.79 3.22 12.28
CA ASN A 351 -19.90 3.29 10.81
C ASN A 351 -20.65 2.09 10.20
N LYS A 352 -21.37 1.29 11.00
CA LYS A 352 -21.96 0.02 10.57
C LYS A 352 -22.91 0.17 9.37
N GLU A 353 -23.74 1.20 9.33
CA GLU A 353 -24.66 1.42 8.21
C GLU A 353 -23.90 1.64 6.91
N LYS A 354 -22.87 2.51 6.95
CA LYS A 354 -21.98 2.82 5.82
C LYS A 354 -21.19 1.59 5.36
N LEU A 355 -20.69 0.77 6.29
CA LEU A 355 -19.95 -0.47 5.99
C LEU A 355 -20.84 -1.60 5.44
N ASN A 356 -22.16 -1.47 5.49
CA ASN A 356 -23.10 -2.42 4.88
C ASN A 356 -23.72 -1.87 3.58
N ASP A 357 -23.30 -0.69 3.14
CA ASP A 357 -23.72 -0.08 1.89
C ASP A 357 -22.81 -0.54 0.73
N LYS A 358 -23.44 -1.00 -0.35
CA LYS A 358 -22.74 -1.42 -1.58
C LYS A 358 -22.07 -0.23 -2.25
N ASP A 359 -22.73 0.93 -2.25
CA ASP A 359 -22.20 2.14 -2.89
C ASP A 359 -20.95 2.63 -2.17
N PHE A 360 -20.90 2.43 -0.84
CA PHE A 360 -19.70 2.70 -0.05
C PHE A 360 -18.55 1.75 -0.40
N MET A 361 -18.81 0.44 -0.52
CA MET A 361 -17.81 -0.57 -0.86
C MET A 361 -17.11 -0.29 -2.20
N VAL A 362 -17.82 0.32 -3.16
CA VAL A 362 -17.27 0.67 -4.48
C VAL A 362 -16.78 2.11 -4.58
N SER A 363 -16.87 2.89 -3.49
CA SER A 363 -16.38 4.26 -3.43
C SER A 363 -14.86 4.32 -3.20
N THR A 364 -14.24 5.45 -3.52
CA THR A 364 -12.82 5.71 -3.22
C THR A 364 -12.48 5.52 -1.73
N LEU A 365 -13.38 5.90 -0.82
CA LEU A 365 -13.17 5.68 0.62
C LEU A 365 -13.18 4.20 0.98
N GLY A 366 -14.09 3.45 0.36
CA GLY A 366 -14.19 2.01 0.55
C GLY A 366 -12.91 1.31 0.09
N ASP A 367 -12.49 1.58 -1.15
CA ASP A 367 -11.26 1.04 -1.73
C ASP A 367 -10.02 1.44 -0.90
N GLU A 368 -9.91 2.70 -0.46
CA GLU A 368 -8.78 3.16 0.37
C GLU A 368 -8.74 2.50 1.75
N SER A 369 -9.90 2.18 2.35
CA SER A 369 -10.00 1.58 3.70
C SER A 369 -9.65 0.08 3.73
N VAL A 370 -9.59 -0.59 2.58
CA VAL A 370 -9.32 -2.04 2.47
C VAL A 370 -8.02 -2.42 3.17
N ASN A 371 -6.95 -1.66 2.93
CA ASN A 371 -5.64 -1.93 3.52
C ASN A 371 -5.68 -1.86 5.05
N GLN A 372 -6.46 -0.94 5.62
CA GLN A 372 -6.62 -0.80 7.07
C GLN A 372 -7.45 -1.95 7.64
N PHE A 373 -8.49 -2.41 6.92
CA PHE A 373 -9.31 -3.54 7.34
C PHE A 373 -8.52 -4.85 7.42
N GLU A 374 -7.54 -5.06 6.55
CA GLU A 374 -6.60 -6.18 6.65
C GLU A 374 -5.81 -6.14 7.97
N PHE A 375 -5.28 -4.97 8.34
CA PHE A 375 -4.61 -4.80 9.63
C PHE A 375 -5.55 -5.01 10.82
N PHE A 376 -6.79 -4.54 10.76
CA PHE A 376 -7.76 -4.72 11.83
C PHE A 376 -8.06 -6.21 12.09
N LEU A 377 -8.24 -7.00 11.03
CA LEU A 377 -8.40 -8.46 11.15
C LEU A 377 -7.13 -9.13 11.66
N PHE A 378 -5.97 -8.67 11.19
CA PHE A 378 -4.69 -9.19 11.66
C PHE A 378 -4.49 -8.96 13.16
N PHE A 379 -4.78 -7.75 13.66
CA PHE A 379 -4.68 -7.41 15.08
C PHE A 379 -5.66 -8.23 15.93
N ALA A 380 -6.90 -8.39 15.47
CA ALA A 380 -7.90 -9.22 16.13
C ALA A 380 -7.47 -10.70 16.16
N ALA A 381 -6.87 -11.21 15.09
CA ALA A 381 -6.35 -12.58 15.03
C ALA A 381 -5.22 -12.79 16.06
N ILE A 382 -4.28 -11.85 16.17
CA ILE A 382 -3.18 -11.92 17.15
C ILE A 382 -3.70 -11.85 18.58
N GLU A 383 -4.65 -10.98 18.87
CA GLU A 383 -5.29 -10.94 20.18
C GLU A 383 -5.97 -12.28 20.49
N SER A 384 -6.78 -12.79 19.57
CA SER A 384 -7.50 -14.06 19.76
C SER A 384 -6.54 -15.21 20.05
N ILE A 385 -5.47 -15.29 19.28
CA ILE A 385 -4.39 -16.26 19.45
C ILE A 385 -3.73 -16.15 20.83
N SER A 386 -3.42 -14.93 21.26
CA SER A 386 -2.61 -14.67 22.45
C SER A 386 -3.43 -14.84 23.74
N THR A 387 -4.71 -14.47 23.69
CA THR A 387 -5.68 -14.63 24.78
C THR A 387 -6.36 -16.00 24.81
N LYS A 388 -6.19 -16.82 23.75
CA LYS A 388 -6.94 -18.07 23.52
C LYS A 388 -8.46 -17.85 23.51
N ASN A 389 -8.90 -16.70 23.03
CA ASN A 389 -10.30 -16.34 22.91
C ASN A 389 -10.65 -16.03 21.45
N ARG A 390 -11.57 -16.78 20.83
CA ARG A 390 -11.95 -16.56 19.43
C ARG A 390 -12.77 -15.28 19.20
N ARG A 391 -13.34 -14.72 20.27
CA ARG A 391 -14.32 -13.63 20.22
C ARG A 391 -13.82 -12.36 19.49
N PRO A 392 -12.63 -11.80 19.75
CA PRO A 392 -12.15 -10.60 19.05
C PRO A 392 -12.17 -10.74 17.53
N LEU A 393 -11.67 -11.86 17.00
CA LEU A 393 -11.67 -12.12 15.55
C LEU A 393 -13.08 -12.30 14.97
N GLN A 394 -14.03 -12.86 15.72
CA GLN A 394 -15.42 -12.98 15.27
C GLN A 394 -16.14 -11.62 15.28
N GLU A 395 -15.98 -10.84 16.34
CA GLU A 395 -16.57 -9.50 16.46
C GLU A 395 -16.05 -8.59 15.35
N MET A 396 -14.74 -8.66 15.03
CA MET A 396 -14.15 -7.90 13.93
C MET A 396 -14.72 -8.30 12.57
N LYS A 397 -14.92 -9.61 12.35
CA LYS A 397 -15.58 -10.11 11.13
C LYS A 397 -17.00 -9.56 10.99
N GLU A 398 -17.78 -9.61 12.06
CA GLU A 398 -19.16 -9.13 12.05
C GLU A 398 -19.23 -7.62 11.82
N ALA A 399 -18.30 -6.86 12.40
CA ALA A 399 -18.24 -5.41 12.29
C ALA A 399 -17.85 -4.92 10.88
N LEU A 400 -17.01 -5.65 10.15
CA LEU A 400 -16.61 -5.31 8.78
C LEU A 400 -17.71 -5.55 7.72
N GLY A 401 -18.85 -6.12 8.11
CA GLY A 401 -20.08 -6.09 7.31
C GLY A 401 -19.91 -6.71 5.91
N ILE A 402 -20.25 -5.93 4.88
CA ILE A 402 -20.33 -6.39 3.48
C ILE A 402 -18.98 -6.89 2.92
N TYR A 403 -17.86 -6.38 3.44
CA TYR A 403 -16.51 -6.74 2.98
C TYR A 403 -16.16 -8.21 3.20
N LEU A 404 -16.78 -8.87 4.19
CA LEU A 404 -16.55 -10.30 4.49
C LEU A 404 -17.74 -11.20 4.07
N GLN A 405 -18.71 -10.65 3.34
CA GLN A 405 -19.81 -11.38 2.70
C GLN A 405 -19.48 -11.77 1.26
N GLU A 406 -20.40 -12.43 0.55
CA GLU A 406 -20.13 -12.97 -0.78
C GLU A 406 -19.61 -11.93 -1.79
N GLU A 407 -20.21 -10.74 -1.82
CA GLU A 407 -19.79 -9.67 -2.74
C GLU A 407 -18.40 -9.11 -2.38
N GLY A 408 -18.17 -8.81 -1.10
CA GLY A 408 -16.87 -8.38 -0.62
C GLY A 408 -15.76 -9.42 -0.83
N ARG A 409 -16.06 -10.71 -0.66
CA ARG A 409 -15.11 -11.81 -0.93
C ARG A 409 -14.70 -11.90 -2.39
N LYS A 410 -15.60 -11.57 -3.31
CA LYS A 410 -15.29 -11.57 -4.75
C LYS A 410 -14.45 -10.36 -5.14
N ARG A 411 -14.76 -9.18 -4.59
CA ARG A 411 -14.05 -7.92 -4.90
C ARG A 411 -12.72 -7.78 -4.16
N PHE A 412 -12.68 -8.14 -2.88
CA PHE A 412 -11.52 -8.03 -1.99
C PHE A 412 -11.19 -9.37 -1.32
N PRO A 413 -10.80 -10.40 -2.10
CA PRO A 413 -10.52 -11.73 -1.56
C PRO A 413 -9.44 -11.73 -0.46
N GLN A 414 -8.48 -10.80 -0.50
CA GLN A 414 -7.40 -10.71 0.47
C GLN A 414 -7.90 -10.46 1.91
N ILE A 415 -8.90 -9.60 2.10
CA ILE A 415 -9.46 -9.29 3.43
C ILE A 415 -10.03 -10.57 4.06
N TYR A 416 -10.81 -11.34 3.28
CA TYR A 416 -11.36 -12.62 3.76
C TYR A 416 -10.25 -13.64 4.03
N ALA A 417 -9.18 -13.63 3.25
CA ALA A 417 -8.05 -14.51 3.46
C ALA A 417 -7.32 -14.25 4.79
N ILE A 418 -7.11 -12.99 5.19
CA ILE A 418 -6.53 -12.65 6.50
C ILE A 418 -7.38 -13.26 7.63
N TYR A 419 -8.70 -13.12 7.53
CA TYR A 419 -9.62 -13.74 8.49
C TYR A 419 -9.46 -15.27 8.52
N LEU A 420 -9.45 -15.94 7.36
CA LEU A 420 -9.28 -17.39 7.28
C LEU A 420 -7.93 -17.86 7.83
N VAL A 421 -6.85 -17.16 7.53
CA VAL A 421 -5.50 -17.43 8.05
C VAL A 421 -5.46 -17.28 9.57
N GLY A 422 -6.09 -16.23 10.11
CA GLY A 422 -6.26 -16.03 11.55
C GLY A 422 -7.04 -17.17 12.22
N GLN A 423 -8.18 -17.57 11.63
CA GLN A 423 -9.00 -18.68 12.11
C GLN A 423 -8.26 -20.01 12.04
N LEU A 424 -7.59 -20.32 10.93
CA LEU A 424 -6.83 -21.55 10.75
C LEU A 424 -5.72 -21.64 11.79
N THR A 425 -5.01 -20.53 12.01
CA THR A 425 -3.96 -20.43 13.00
C THR A 425 -4.51 -20.63 14.42
N PHE A 426 -5.62 -19.98 14.77
CA PHE A 426 -6.29 -20.18 16.06
C PHE A 426 -6.71 -21.65 16.25
N THR A 427 -7.47 -22.20 15.30
CA THR A 427 -8.03 -23.56 15.31
C THR A 427 -6.94 -24.63 15.42
N SER A 428 -5.79 -24.43 14.77
CA SER A 428 -4.64 -25.34 14.89
C SER A 428 -4.09 -25.49 16.32
N ASN A 429 -4.29 -24.49 17.18
CA ASN A 429 -3.92 -24.58 18.59
C ASN A 429 -4.94 -25.33 19.43
N GLU A 430 -6.22 -25.31 19.03
CA GLU A 430 -7.31 -26.04 19.66
C GLU A 430 -7.38 -27.50 19.22
N LYS A 431 -6.69 -27.86 18.12
CA LYS A 431 -6.69 -29.19 17.49
C LYS A 431 -8.07 -29.61 16.97
N ASP A 432 -8.93 -28.67 16.61
CA ASP A 432 -10.19 -28.94 15.91
C ASP A 432 -9.90 -29.25 14.44
N HIS A 433 -9.74 -30.54 14.16
CA HIS A 433 -9.26 -31.03 12.88
C HIS A 433 -10.26 -30.86 11.72
N GLU A 434 -11.55 -31.01 11.99
CA GLU A 434 -12.58 -30.88 10.95
C GLU A 434 -12.68 -29.43 10.49
N GLN A 435 -12.70 -28.49 11.43
CA GLN A 435 -12.75 -27.07 11.09
C GLN A 435 -11.50 -26.61 10.34
N MET A 436 -10.31 -27.15 10.68
CA MET A 436 -9.08 -26.86 9.95
C MET A 436 -9.14 -27.30 8.49
N GLU A 437 -9.71 -28.48 8.22
CA GLU A 437 -9.84 -29.01 6.87
C GLU A 437 -10.76 -28.10 6.02
N LYS A 438 -11.90 -27.66 6.58
CA LYS A 438 -12.80 -26.70 5.94
C LYS A 438 -12.11 -25.36 5.63
N LEU A 439 -11.41 -24.78 6.62
CA LEU A 439 -10.68 -23.52 6.45
C LEU A 439 -9.56 -23.63 5.40
N ALA A 440 -8.88 -24.77 5.35
CA ALA A 440 -7.85 -25.03 4.34
C ALA A 440 -8.43 -25.12 2.92
N GLU A 441 -9.58 -25.77 2.76
CA GLU A 441 -10.29 -25.83 1.48
C GLU A 441 -10.76 -24.44 1.04
N GLU A 442 -11.32 -23.64 1.94
CA GLU A 442 -11.71 -22.25 1.64
C GLU A 442 -10.52 -21.40 1.17
N LEU A 443 -9.35 -21.52 1.83
CA LEU A 443 -8.13 -20.82 1.40
C LEU A 443 -7.68 -21.24 0.00
N ILE A 444 -7.73 -22.54 -0.32
CA ILE A 444 -7.39 -23.05 -1.65
C ILE A 444 -8.36 -22.51 -2.70
N CYS A 445 -9.66 -22.48 -2.41
CA CYS A 445 -10.68 -21.95 -3.32
C CYS A 445 -10.55 -20.43 -3.54
N LEU A 446 -10.04 -19.70 -2.56
CA LEU A 446 -9.87 -18.25 -2.64
C LEU A 446 -8.61 -17.87 -3.42
N ALA A 447 -7.56 -18.68 -3.37
CA ALA A 447 -6.27 -18.38 -3.98
C ALA A 447 -6.31 -18.06 -5.49
N PRO A 448 -7.12 -18.72 -6.33
CA PRO A 448 -7.28 -18.35 -7.74
C PRO A 448 -7.91 -16.98 -7.97
N LEU A 449 -8.63 -16.41 -7.00
CA LEU A 449 -9.22 -15.06 -7.13
C LEU A 449 -8.16 -13.97 -6.97
N LEU A 450 -6.99 -14.30 -6.44
CA LEU A 450 -5.86 -13.40 -6.20
C LEU A 450 -4.89 -13.40 -7.38
N VAL A 451 -5.44 -13.33 -8.61
CA VAL A 451 -4.68 -13.38 -9.87
C VAL A 451 -3.58 -12.30 -9.88
N PHE A 452 -3.89 -11.13 -9.32
CA PHE A 452 -2.99 -9.98 -9.29
C PHE A 452 -2.12 -9.89 -8.04
N GLN A 453 -2.15 -10.94 -7.19
CA GLN A 453 -1.34 -11.08 -5.98
C GLN A 453 -0.73 -12.50 -5.92
N PRO A 454 0.15 -12.87 -6.88
CA PRO A 454 0.71 -14.23 -7.00
C PRO A 454 1.41 -14.72 -5.72
N ARG A 455 2.02 -13.80 -4.97
CA ARG A 455 2.62 -14.04 -3.65
C ARG A 455 1.59 -14.57 -2.64
N ASP A 456 0.52 -13.81 -2.43
CA ASP A 456 -0.49 -14.14 -1.42
C ASP A 456 -1.31 -15.34 -1.87
N SER A 457 -1.62 -15.42 -3.18
CA SER A 457 -2.20 -16.61 -3.83
C SER A 457 -1.39 -17.88 -3.53
N PHE A 458 -0.07 -17.86 -3.75
CA PHE A 458 0.79 -19.02 -3.48
C PHE A 458 0.87 -19.32 -1.97
N THR A 459 0.92 -18.30 -1.12
CA THR A 459 0.87 -18.45 0.34
C THR A 459 -0.38 -19.22 0.77
N PHE A 460 -1.54 -18.88 0.23
CA PHE A 460 -2.80 -19.53 0.60
C PHE A 460 -2.91 -20.96 0.08
N LEU A 461 -2.50 -21.19 -1.17
CA LEU A 461 -2.39 -22.55 -1.72
C LEU A 461 -1.51 -23.41 -0.85
N LEU A 462 -0.32 -22.91 -0.49
CA LEU A 462 0.56 -23.66 0.35
C LEU A 462 -0.04 -23.92 1.73
N MET A 463 -0.54 -22.88 2.41
CA MET A 463 -1.09 -23.05 3.77
C MET A 463 -2.24 -24.06 3.79
N GLY A 464 -3.10 -24.02 2.76
CA GLY A 464 -4.20 -24.97 2.60
C GLY A 464 -3.70 -26.39 2.32
N HIS A 465 -2.87 -26.58 1.28
CA HIS A 465 -2.36 -27.91 0.90
C HIS A 465 -1.45 -28.52 1.96
N LEU A 466 -0.62 -27.71 2.62
CA LEU A 466 0.21 -28.17 3.75
C LEU A 466 -0.66 -28.62 4.91
N THR A 467 -1.76 -27.91 5.19
CA THR A 467 -2.73 -28.34 6.20
C THR A 467 -3.35 -29.68 5.83
N LYS A 468 -3.88 -29.82 4.61
CA LYS A 468 -4.48 -31.07 4.12
C LYS A 468 -3.49 -32.24 4.16
N MET A 469 -2.25 -32.02 3.75
CA MET A 469 -1.19 -33.02 3.79
C MET A 469 -0.85 -33.44 5.23
N VAL A 470 -0.64 -32.47 6.14
CA VAL A 470 -0.37 -32.75 7.56
C VAL A 470 -1.54 -33.50 8.23
N ARG A 471 -2.77 -33.26 7.77
CA ARG A 471 -3.99 -33.95 8.19
C ARG A 471 -4.20 -35.31 7.53
N GLY A 472 -3.34 -35.70 6.58
CA GLY A 472 -3.43 -36.98 5.87
C GLY A 472 -4.52 -37.03 4.80
N LYS A 473 -5.03 -35.87 4.35
CA LYS A 473 -5.98 -35.75 3.23
C LYS A 473 -5.28 -35.72 1.87
N GLU A 474 -4.00 -35.39 1.85
CA GLU A 474 -3.13 -35.40 0.67
C GLU A 474 -1.86 -36.17 1.01
N THR A 475 -1.36 -36.96 0.07
CA THR A 475 -0.05 -37.61 0.24
C THR A 475 1.08 -36.59 0.06
N PRO A 476 2.28 -36.84 0.60
CA PRO A 476 3.45 -36.00 0.34
C PRO A 476 3.76 -35.84 -1.15
N GLU A 477 3.56 -36.89 -1.96
CA GLU A 477 3.78 -36.87 -3.40
C GLU A 477 2.77 -35.97 -4.10
N GLN A 478 1.49 -36.05 -3.73
CA GLN A 478 0.44 -35.16 -4.25
C GLN A 478 0.72 -33.71 -3.91
N PHE A 479 1.05 -33.41 -2.66
CA PHE A 479 1.43 -32.08 -2.20
C PHE A 479 2.60 -31.52 -3.02
N ASN A 480 3.68 -32.30 -3.18
CA ASN A 480 4.86 -31.84 -3.91
C ASN A 480 4.54 -31.56 -5.39
N LEU A 481 3.75 -32.43 -6.04
CA LEU A 481 3.35 -32.24 -7.43
C LEU A 481 2.49 -30.98 -7.60
N ILE A 482 1.51 -30.77 -6.72
CA ILE A 482 0.64 -29.60 -6.74
C ILE A 482 1.48 -28.33 -6.55
N MET A 483 2.28 -28.26 -5.49
CA MET A 483 3.06 -27.06 -5.20
C MET A 483 4.10 -26.74 -6.27
N HIS A 484 4.71 -27.77 -6.88
CA HIS A 484 5.61 -27.57 -8.01
C HIS A 484 4.85 -26.98 -9.22
N ASN A 485 3.71 -27.55 -9.59
CA ASN A 485 2.90 -27.05 -10.70
C ASN A 485 2.41 -25.61 -10.44
N GLU A 486 1.98 -25.30 -9.21
CA GLU A 486 1.52 -23.95 -8.84
C GLU A 486 2.65 -22.93 -8.82
N LEU A 487 3.89 -23.35 -8.50
CA LEU A 487 5.10 -22.53 -8.62
C LEU A 487 5.45 -22.31 -10.08
N GLU A 488 5.44 -23.34 -10.93
CA GLU A 488 5.73 -23.21 -12.37
C GLU A 488 4.78 -22.24 -13.06
N LYS A 489 3.47 -22.35 -12.78
CA LYS A 489 2.45 -21.39 -13.28
C LYS A 489 2.73 -19.95 -12.88
N ARG A 490 3.47 -19.74 -11.78
CA ARG A 490 3.77 -18.43 -11.21
C ARG A 490 5.22 -17.98 -11.44
N ARG A 491 6.06 -18.85 -12.02
CA ARG A 491 7.51 -18.63 -12.16
C ARG A 491 7.82 -17.37 -12.97
N GLU A 492 7.01 -17.05 -13.98
CA GLU A 492 7.17 -15.83 -14.77
C GLU A 492 6.79 -14.53 -14.04
N PHE A 493 6.08 -14.63 -12.91
CA PHE A 493 5.59 -13.49 -12.12
C PHE A 493 6.33 -13.31 -10.78
N LEU A 494 7.30 -14.17 -10.46
CA LEU A 494 8.06 -14.16 -9.21
C LEU A 494 9.55 -13.89 -9.50
N TYR A 495 10.23 -13.17 -8.60
CA TYR A 495 11.68 -12.98 -8.68
C TYR A 495 12.43 -14.32 -8.55
N PRO A 496 13.56 -14.51 -9.25
CA PRO A 496 14.41 -15.70 -9.11
C PRO A 496 14.76 -16.05 -7.65
N GLU A 497 15.04 -15.04 -6.83
CA GLU A 497 15.38 -15.20 -5.43
C GLU A 497 14.19 -15.71 -4.59
N ILE A 498 12.97 -15.23 -4.89
CA ILE A 498 11.74 -15.72 -4.25
C ILE A 498 11.48 -17.17 -4.68
N ILE A 499 11.71 -17.48 -5.95
CA ILE A 499 11.58 -18.85 -6.47
C ILE A 499 12.56 -19.77 -5.75
N ASP A 500 13.82 -19.38 -5.63
CA ASP A 500 14.85 -20.14 -4.91
C ASP A 500 14.45 -20.37 -3.44
N ASP A 501 13.91 -19.35 -2.76
CA ASP A 501 13.45 -19.47 -1.38
C ASP A 501 12.23 -20.40 -1.24
N VAL A 502 11.28 -20.32 -2.17
CA VAL A 502 10.14 -21.24 -2.24
C VAL A 502 10.61 -22.67 -2.52
N GLU A 503 11.50 -22.88 -3.48
CA GLU A 503 12.06 -24.19 -3.80
C GLU A 503 12.84 -24.76 -2.61
N ASN A 504 13.63 -23.92 -1.93
CA ASN A 504 14.34 -24.28 -0.70
C ASN A 504 13.36 -24.68 0.42
N TYR A 505 12.27 -23.94 0.57
CA TYR A 505 11.20 -24.26 1.51
C TYR A 505 10.54 -25.60 1.16
N LEU A 506 10.09 -25.78 -0.08
CA LEU A 506 9.40 -26.99 -0.54
C LEU A 506 10.31 -28.21 -0.40
N ARG A 507 11.60 -28.07 -0.75
CA ARG A 507 12.63 -29.09 -0.53
C ARG A 507 12.79 -29.43 0.94
N THR A 508 12.70 -28.44 1.82
CA THR A 508 12.82 -28.64 3.27
C THR A 508 11.61 -29.33 3.85
N VAL A 509 10.40 -28.91 3.47
CA VAL A 509 9.16 -29.59 3.83
C VAL A 509 9.21 -31.04 3.34
N ARG A 510 9.61 -31.27 2.08
CA ARG A 510 9.81 -32.61 1.52
C ARG A 510 10.82 -33.44 2.33
N ASN A 511 11.95 -32.87 2.71
CA ASN A 511 12.95 -33.56 3.54
C ASN A 511 12.39 -33.89 4.92
N ALA A 512 11.68 -32.94 5.55
CA ALA A 512 11.03 -33.09 6.85
C ALA A 512 10.03 -34.25 6.86
N ILE A 513 9.17 -34.31 5.84
CA ILE A 513 8.16 -35.35 5.69
C ILE A 513 8.80 -36.74 5.54
N ASN A 514 9.89 -36.82 4.79
CA ASN A 514 10.64 -38.06 4.54
C ASN A 514 11.59 -38.45 5.69
N GLY A 515 11.53 -37.75 6.84
CA GLY A 515 12.41 -38.02 7.98
C GLY A 515 13.90 -37.71 7.72
N LYS A 516 14.22 -37.00 6.64
CA LYS A 516 15.58 -36.58 6.30
C LYS A 516 15.95 -35.33 7.08
N LYS A 517 17.22 -35.23 7.49
CA LYS A 517 17.73 -34.03 8.18
C LYS A 517 17.60 -32.84 7.23
N PRO A 518 16.87 -31.78 7.60
CA PRO A 518 16.78 -30.58 6.78
C PRO A 518 18.16 -29.92 6.73
N ASN A 519 18.64 -29.60 5.54
CA ASN A 519 19.62 -28.54 5.39
C ASN A 519 18.84 -27.26 5.09
N TYR A 520 18.91 -26.30 6.01
CA TYR A 520 18.18 -25.06 5.88
C TYR A 520 19.10 -23.89 6.17
N ALA A 521 19.33 -23.11 5.14
CA ALA A 521 20.00 -21.83 5.19
C ALA A 521 18.96 -20.78 4.76
N PHE A 522 17.99 -20.50 5.62
CA PHE A 522 17.29 -19.23 5.46
C PHE A 522 18.20 -18.14 5.98
N GLU A 523 18.83 -17.46 5.04
CA GLU A 523 19.55 -16.22 5.32
C GLU A 523 18.58 -15.06 5.59
N ARG A 524 17.30 -15.19 5.18
CA ARG A 524 16.33 -14.07 5.09
C ARG A 524 15.09 -14.15 6.02
N ALA A 525 14.92 -15.20 6.82
CA ALA A 525 13.70 -15.40 7.63
C ALA A 525 13.64 -14.56 8.92
N GLU A 526 13.28 -13.28 8.83
CA GLU A 526 12.96 -12.42 9.98
C GLU A 526 11.45 -12.16 10.08
N LYS A 527 10.91 -12.03 11.31
CA LYS A 527 9.50 -11.65 11.51
C LYS A 527 9.33 -10.18 11.15
N ASN A 528 8.38 -9.86 10.28
CA ASN A 528 8.00 -8.49 9.98
C ASN A 528 6.64 -8.18 10.65
N PRO A 529 6.55 -7.25 11.63
CA PRO A 529 5.27 -6.92 12.27
C PRO A 529 4.25 -6.30 11.31
N PHE A 530 4.68 -5.90 10.11
CA PHE A 530 3.82 -5.37 9.06
C PHE A 530 3.30 -6.45 8.09
N ASP A 531 3.79 -7.70 8.17
CA ASP A 531 3.35 -8.80 7.30
C ASP A 531 2.56 -9.86 8.10
N PRO A 532 1.22 -9.92 7.94
CA PRO A 532 0.38 -10.86 8.66
C PRO A 532 0.79 -12.32 8.47
N TYR A 533 1.23 -12.70 7.27
CA TYR A 533 1.54 -14.10 6.93
C TYR A 533 2.86 -14.60 7.54
N SER A 534 3.78 -13.67 7.85
CA SER A 534 4.99 -13.98 8.60
C SER A 534 4.72 -14.29 10.09
N ILE A 535 3.55 -13.90 10.60
CA ILE A 535 3.18 -14.03 12.02
C ILE A 535 2.05 -15.05 12.23
N LEU A 536 1.01 -15.03 11.41
CA LEU A 536 -0.15 -15.91 11.50
C LEU A 536 0.13 -17.27 10.86
N ILE A 537 0.94 -18.08 11.55
CA ILE A 537 1.35 -19.40 11.07
C ILE A 537 0.65 -20.51 11.88
N PRO A 538 -0.09 -21.43 11.23
CA PRO A 538 -0.69 -22.57 11.90
C PRO A 538 0.35 -23.45 12.61
N ASN A 539 -0.02 -24.02 13.75
CA ASN A 539 0.87 -24.87 14.51
C ASN A 539 0.88 -26.31 13.96
N TYR A 540 1.57 -26.50 12.84
CA TYR A 540 1.67 -27.80 12.17
C TYR A 540 2.26 -28.91 13.06
N THR A 541 3.11 -28.57 14.03
CA THR A 541 3.68 -29.55 14.97
C THR A 541 2.66 -30.12 15.96
N LYS A 542 1.62 -29.36 16.31
CA LYS A 542 0.56 -29.82 17.24
C LYS A 542 -0.46 -30.74 16.58
N ILE A 543 -0.59 -30.65 15.26
CA ILE A 543 -1.67 -31.28 14.50
C ILE A 543 -1.19 -32.45 13.63
N THR A 544 0.12 -32.56 13.39
CA THR A 544 0.73 -33.66 12.66
C THR A 544 0.93 -34.87 13.56
N LYS A 545 0.81 -36.08 12.99
CA LYS A 545 1.24 -37.33 13.64
C LYS A 545 2.66 -37.75 13.22
N ASN A 546 3.28 -37.04 12.29
CA ASN A 546 4.61 -37.39 11.76
C ASN A 546 5.72 -36.89 12.70
N GLN A 547 6.32 -37.80 13.46
CA GLN A 547 7.38 -37.48 14.41
C GLN A 547 8.66 -36.93 13.73
N GLY A 548 8.97 -37.40 12.51
CA GLY A 548 10.08 -36.88 11.72
C GLY A 548 9.88 -35.41 11.34
N PHE A 549 8.66 -35.06 10.93
CA PHE A 549 8.26 -33.68 10.69
C PHE A 549 8.34 -32.83 11.96
N ILE A 550 7.83 -33.31 13.10
CA ILE A 550 7.91 -32.59 14.40
C ILE A 550 9.36 -32.29 14.78
N ASN A 551 10.24 -33.29 14.70
CA ASN A 551 11.65 -33.14 15.06
C ASN A 551 12.36 -32.16 14.13
N CYS A 552 12.00 -32.16 12.85
CA CYS A 552 12.51 -31.24 11.85
C CYS A 552 12.13 -29.78 12.15
N ILE A 553 10.84 -29.52 12.41
CA ILE A 553 10.35 -28.17 12.74
C ILE A 553 10.99 -27.65 14.04
N LYS A 554 11.08 -28.49 15.08
CA LYS A 554 11.74 -28.11 16.34
C LYS A 554 13.22 -27.75 16.14
N SER A 555 13.93 -28.52 15.32
CA SER A 555 15.34 -28.25 14.97
C SER A 555 15.49 -26.93 14.22
N LEU A 556 14.57 -26.65 13.28
CA LEU A 556 14.51 -25.39 12.54
C LEU A 556 14.28 -24.19 13.47
N VAL A 557 13.27 -24.28 14.35
CA VAL A 557 12.95 -23.25 15.35
C VAL A 557 14.16 -22.94 16.23
N ASN A 558 14.89 -23.96 16.68
CA ASN A 558 16.07 -23.78 17.52
C ASN A 558 17.24 -23.10 16.77
N LYS A 559 17.45 -23.43 15.48
CA LYS A 559 18.46 -22.74 14.66
C LYS A 559 18.12 -21.26 14.45
N ILE A 560 16.86 -20.94 14.17
CA ILE A 560 16.39 -19.55 14.04
C ILE A 560 16.58 -18.82 15.36
N ARG A 561 16.15 -19.41 16.49
CA ARG A 561 16.33 -18.86 17.83
C ARG A 561 17.80 -18.54 18.13
N ASN A 562 18.72 -19.44 17.81
CA ASN A 562 20.16 -19.24 18.06
C ASN A 562 20.77 -18.17 17.16
N ARG A 563 20.25 -17.97 15.94
CA ARG A 563 20.70 -16.90 15.04
C ARG A 563 20.20 -15.52 15.49
N VAL A 564 18.97 -15.46 16.01
CA VAL A 564 18.33 -14.25 16.54
C VAL A 564 18.89 -13.86 17.93
N ALA A 565 19.21 -14.85 18.79
CA ALA A 565 19.75 -14.61 20.13
C ALA A 565 21.11 -13.88 20.15
N ASN A 566 21.84 -13.87 19.03
CA ASN A 566 23.09 -13.11 18.88
C ASN A 566 22.87 -11.62 18.53
N LYS A 567 21.63 -11.12 18.50
CA LYS A 567 21.27 -9.71 18.22
C LYS A 567 20.39 -9.03 19.30
N GLU A 568 20.60 -9.38 20.57
CA GLU A 568 19.98 -8.78 21.79
C GLU A 568 18.51 -9.16 22.12
N SER A 569 18.34 -9.63 23.38
CA SER A 569 17.12 -9.91 24.14
C SER A 569 16.19 -11.04 23.64
N VAL A 570 15.99 -12.05 24.50
CA VAL A 570 15.27 -13.31 24.21
C VAL A 570 14.06 -13.40 25.16
N PRO A 571 12.82 -13.11 24.72
CA PRO A 571 11.61 -13.29 25.54
C PRO A 571 11.19 -14.77 25.58
N GLU A 572 10.79 -15.31 26.73
CA GLU A 572 10.48 -16.73 26.96
C GLU A 572 9.73 -17.47 25.82
N TRP A 573 10.43 -18.40 25.17
CA TRP A 573 10.10 -19.01 23.88
C TRP A 573 9.27 -20.30 23.93
N GLU A 574 8.29 -20.45 24.84
CA GLU A 574 7.61 -21.74 25.04
C GLU A 574 6.44 -22.05 24.08
N ASN A 575 6.06 -21.15 23.17
CA ASN A 575 4.89 -21.34 22.30
C ASN A 575 5.10 -21.09 20.80
N ILE A 576 6.34 -21.14 20.32
CA ILE A 576 6.70 -20.49 19.05
C ILE A 576 6.50 -21.40 17.82
N ARG A 577 5.57 -20.94 16.98
CA ARG A 577 5.07 -21.50 15.72
C ARG A 577 6.03 -21.11 14.60
N TYR A 578 6.66 -22.05 13.90
CA TYR A 578 7.38 -21.72 12.66
C TYR A 578 7.52 -22.89 11.69
N ILE A 579 7.02 -22.69 10.47
CA ILE A 579 7.93 -22.40 9.36
C ILE A 579 7.52 -21.01 8.88
N PRO A 580 8.40 -20.00 8.85
CA PRO A 580 8.04 -18.71 8.31
C PRO A 580 7.70 -18.89 6.84
N PHE A 581 6.44 -18.65 6.49
CA PHE A 581 6.06 -18.40 5.11
C PHE A 581 6.23 -16.91 4.84
N ASN A 582 7.47 -16.45 4.96
CA ASN A 582 7.85 -15.16 4.42
C ASN A 582 8.00 -15.37 2.92
N LEU A 583 6.86 -15.36 2.22
CA LEU A 583 6.89 -14.90 0.84
C LEU A 583 6.98 -13.37 0.81
N SER A 584 7.32 -12.68 1.92
CA SER A 584 7.64 -11.26 1.81
C SER A 584 8.62 -11.13 0.66
N THR A 585 8.57 -10.00 0.01
CA THR A 585 9.51 -9.59 -1.02
C THR A 585 10.94 -9.44 -0.45
N ASP A 586 11.36 -10.37 0.40
CA ASP A 586 12.73 -10.61 0.77
C ASP A 586 13.48 -11.02 -0.50
N PHE A 587 14.43 -10.29 -1.01
CA PHE A 587 14.80 -8.93 -0.76
C PHE A 587 15.51 -8.57 -2.03
N ILE A 588 15.18 -7.40 -2.55
CA ILE A 588 15.89 -6.80 -3.65
C ILE A 588 17.34 -6.43 -3.23
N PHE A 589 17.87 -6.88 -2.09
CA PHE A 589 19.22 -6.55 -1.61
C PHE A 589 19.95 -7.82 -1.16
N SER A 590 20.76 -8.40 -2.05
CA SER A 590 21.85 -9.28 -1.65
C SER A 590 23.10 -9.04 -2.50
N LYS A 591 24.10 -8.45 -1.86
CA LYS A 591 25.49 -8.92 -1.97
C LYS A 591 26.00 -9.25 -0.58
#